data_AF-A0A1H4LRJ6-F1
#
_entry.id   AF-A0A1H4LRJ6-F1
#
_cell.length_a   1.000
_cell.length_b   1.000
_cell.length_c   1.000
_cell.angle_alpha   90.00
_cell.angle_beta   90.00
_cell.angle_gamma   90.00
#
_symmetry.space_group_name_H-M   'P 1'
#
loop_
_entity.id
_entity.type
_entity.pdbx_description
1 polymer ?
#
loop_
_entity_poly.entity_id
_entity_poly.type
_entity_poly.pdbx_seq_one_letter_code
_entity_poly.pdbx_strand_id
1 'polypeptide(L)'
;MSRFSPVPRLRYLLARARRIDVASVIERAKEASTQHGKAVPLVVVDMLWSAGRHNVGFQDYIDYDFAILTKAERDTFMTHPVSNEISQKYDHPDYRHLFHDKAEFNAVFDAFLKREWMLIVEGNAAQLREFTERQGTIVVKETHGQAGTGVHRYHAADVTDWDAFHAELLSKKQVLVEEVIRQHADLAAVCPGTVNTTRITAFFDGEKTHILAMAQKFGRGAVSDQMSFGGFYTMLDENGHSVGSGYDSHGHVHVTHPDSGFPIADFQLPMMDEVRDFVDQVARVVPQVQYVGWDVVVTPDGPVLVEGNWGAGVYENKPSVTGIRTGHKPRYQAAIGF
;
A
#
# COMPACT_ATOMS: atom_id res chain seq x y z
N MET A 1 11.09 -28.07 12.77
CA MET A 1 10.81 -29.20 11.85
C MET A 1 9.41 -29.01 11.29
N SER A 2 9.32 -28.78 9.98
CA SER A 2 8.09 -28.46 9.25
C SER A 2 7.06 -29.61 9.33
N ARG A 3 5.88 -29.32 9.90
CA ARG A 3 4.69 -30.18 9.77
C ARG A 3 3.68 -29.50 8.84
N PHE A 4 3.95 -29.58 7.54
CA PHE A 4 2.92 -29.45 6.52
C PHE A 4 2.78 -30.80 5.81
N SER A 5 1.55 -31.31 5.72
CA SER A 5 1.24 -32.48 4.90
C SER A 5 1.67 -32.20 3.44
N PRO A 6 2.28 -33.16 2.71
CA PRO A 6 2.79 -32.94 1.35
C PRO A 6 1.69 -32.73 0.28
N VAL A 7 0.47 -33.18 0.57
CA VAL A 7 -0.61 -33.31 -0.44
C VAL A 7 -1.27 -31.96 -0.83
N PRO A 8 -1.52 -31.01 0.09
CA PRO A 8 -2.09 -29.69 -0.27
C PRO A 8 -1.11 -28.83 -1.09
N ARG A 9 0.20 -28.89 -0.78
CA ARG A 9 1.23 -28.11 -1.47
C ARG A 9 1.43 -28.56 -2.92
N LEU A 10 1.39 -29.87 -3.17
CA LEU A 10 1.50 -30.41 -4.52
C LEU A 10 0.28 -30.07 -5.38
N ARG A 11 -0.95 -30.16 -4.83
CA ARG A 11 -2.17 -29.71 -5.53
C ARG A 11 -2.16 -28.21 -5.83
N TYR A 12 -1.69 -27.39 -4.88
CA TYR A 12 -1.55 -25.95 -5.07
C TYR A 12 -0.54 -25.60 -6.17
N LEU A 13 0.64 -26.22 -6.16
CA LEU A 13 1.66 -26.03 -7.20
C LEU A 13 1.20 -26.51 -8.57
N LEU A 14 0.49 -27.64 -8.66
CA LEU A 14 -0.11 -28.14 -9.90
C LEU A 14 -1.22 -27.22 -10.45
N ALA A 15 -2.06 -26.67 -9.56
CA ALA A 15 -3.09 -25.71 -9.95
C ALA A 15 -2.47 -24.40 -10.46
N ARG A 16 -1.38 -23.94 -9.83
CA ARG A 16 -0.63 -22.74 -10.25
C ARG A 16 0.09 -22.98 -11.58
N ALA A 17 0.71 -24.16 -11.77
CA ALA A 17 1.37 -24.54 -13.02
C ALA A 17 0.42 -24.54 -14.23
N ARG A 18 -0.83 -25.00 -14.04
CA ARG A 18 -1.87 -24.98 -15.09
C ARG A 18 -2.38 -23.59 -15.45
N ARG A 19 -2.05 -22.57 -14.65
CA ARG A 19 -2.45 -21.17 -14.83
C ARG A 19 -1.25 -20.26 -15.17
N ILE A 20 -0.07 -20.84 -15.43
CA ILE A 20 1.09 -20.05 -15.85
C ILE A 20 0.82 -19.54 -17.27
N ASP A 21 0.65 -18.23 -17.38
CA ASP A 21 0.70 -17.53 -18.65
C ASP A 21 2.16 -17.44 -19.10
N VAL A 22 2.52 -18.31 -20.04
CA VAL A 22 3.88 -18.40 -20.59
C VAL A 22 4.29 -17.10 -21.28
N ALA A 23 3.36 -16.40 -21.95
CA ALA A 23 3.67 -15.13 -22.60
C ALA A 23 4.05 -14.08 -21.56
N SER A 24 3.27 -14.00 -20.48
CA SER A 24 3.51 -13.07 -19.37
C SER A 24 4.81 -13.37 -18.60
N VAL A 25 5.23 -14.64 -18.52
CA VAL A 25 6.55 -15.00 -17.95
C VAL A 25 7.69 -14.57 -18.86
N ILE A 26 7.58 -14.79 -20.17
CA ILE A 26 8.60 -14.38 -21.15
C ILE A 26 8.74 -12.86 -21.18
N GLU A 27 7.64 -12.12 -21.12
CA GLU A 27 7.64 -10.66 -21.07
C GLU A 27 8.43 -10.13 -19.87
N ARG A 28 8.10 -10.59 -18.67
CA ARG A 28 8.86 -10.25 -17.44
C ARG A 28 10.32 -10.67 -17.52
N ALA A 29 10.63 -11.84 -18.10
CA ALA A 29 12.01 -12.26 -18.27
C ALA A 29 12.80 -11.35 -19.23
N LYS A 30 12.16 -10.82 -20.28
CA LYS A 30 12.74 -9.82 -21.17
C LYS A 30 12.96 -8.48 -20.46
N GLU A 31 12.06 -8.09 -19.58
CA GLU A 31 12.21 -6.91 -18.75
C GLU A 31 13.45 -7.01 -17.84
N ALA A 32 13.55 -8.06 -17.02
CA ALA A 32 14.73 -8.28 -16.17
C ALA A 32 16.02 -8.47 -16.99
N SER A 33 15.94 -9.11 -18.16
CA SER A 33 17.07 -9.21 -19.10
C SER A 33 17.55 -7.83 -19.54
N THR A 34 16.62 -6.92 -19.84
CA THR A 34 16.94 -5.55 -20.29
C THR A 34 17.51 -4.72 -19.14
N GLN A 35 16.93 -4.82 -17.95
CA GLN A 35 17.37 -4.11 -16.75
C GLN A 35 18.75 -4.55 -16.26
N HIS A 36 19.11 -5.83 -16.42
CA HIS A 36 20.30 -6.39 -15.76
C HIS A 36 21.30 -7.07 -16.71
N GLY A 37 21.09 -7.02 -18.02
CA GLY A 37 21.99 -7.60 -19.02
C GLY A 37 22.11 -9.12 -18.96
N LYS A 38 21.07 -9.83 -18.48
CA LYS A 38 21.05 -11.29 -18.36
C LYS A 38 20.36 -11.96 -19.54
N ALA A 39 20.83 -13.12 -19.97
CA ALA A 39 20.18 -13.85 -21.06
C ALA A 39 18.75 -14.30 -20.67
N VAL A 40 17.75 -13.96 -21.50
CA VAL A 40 16.32 -14.28 -21.27
C VAL A 40 16.08 -15.73 -20.85
N PRO A 41 16.66 -16.77 -21.51
CA PRO A 41 16.42 -18.15 -21.09
C PRO A 41 16.90 -18.46 -19.67
N LEU A 42 18.01 -17.85 -19.24
CA LEU A 42 18.52 -18.03 -17.87
C LEU A 42 17.59 -17.36 -16.86
N VAL A 43 17.07 -16.17 -17.19
CA VAL A 43 16.09 -15.47 -16.34
C VAL A 43 14.80 -16.27 -16.23
N VAL A 44 14.28 -16.84 -17.32
CA VAL A 44 13.08 -17.71 -17.29
C VAL A 44 13.28 -18.90 -16.36
N VAL A 45 14.42 -19.60 -16.47
CA VAL A 45 14.73 -20.77 -15.61
C VAL A 45 14.81 -20.34 -14.14
N ASP A 46 15.49 -19.23 -13.85
CA ASP A 46 15.65 -18.72 -12.49
C ASP A 46 14.34 -18.22 -11.87
N MET A 47 13.47 -17.56 -12.67
CA MET A 47 12.13 -17.16 -12.26
C MET A 47 11.26 -18.36 -11.89
N LEU A 48 11.23 -19.40 -12.75
CA LEU A 48 10.46 -20.62 -12.50
C LEU A 48 10.98 -21.38 -11.28
N TRP A 49 12.31 -21.46 -11.13
CA TRP A 49 12.95 -22.05 -9.96
C TRP A 49 12.60 -21.28 -8.68
N SER A 50 12.72 -19.96 -8.69
CA SER A 50 12.39 -19.09 -7.56
C SER A 50 10.91 -19.18 -7.17
N ALA A 51 10.00 -19.23 -8.15
CA ALA A 51 8.58 -19.40 -7.90
C ALA A 51 8.25 -20.76 -7.27
N GLY A 52 8.83 -21.85 -7.79
CA GLY A 52 8.54 -23.21 -7.32
C GLY A 52 9.19 -23.55 -5.97
N ARG A 53 10.42 -23.08 -5.73
CA ARG A 53 11.23 -23.49 -4.58
C ARG A 53 11.27 -22.48 -3.44
N HIS A 54 11.11 -21.20 -3.74
CA HIS A 54 11.32 -20.09 -2.80
C HIS A 54 10.07 -19.21 -2.61
N ASN A 55 8.91 -19.60 -3.16
CA ASN A 55 7.66 -18.84 -3.03
C ASN A 55 7.78 -17.38 -3.49
N VAL A 56 8.49 -17.15 -4.60
CA VAL A 56 8.65 -15.81 -5.19
C VAL A 56 7.57 -15.57 -6.25
N GLY A 57 6.83 -14.46 -6.17
CA GLY A 57 5.95 -14.03 -7.24
C GLY A 57 6.75 -13.63 -8.49
N PHE A 58 6.20 -13.82 -9.70
CA PHE A 58 6.91 -13.36 -10.90
C PHE A 58 7.08 -11.85 -10.92
N GLN A 59 6.14 -11.10 -10.33
CA GLN A 59 6.27 -9.66 -10.18
C GLN A 59 7.31 -9.29 -9.13
N ASP A 60 7.30 -9.91 -7.95
CA ASP A 60 8.33 -9.73 -6.90
C ASP A 60 9.75 -9.92 -7.44
N TYR A 61 9.92 -10.90 -8.33
CA TYR A 61 11.21 -11.18 -8.95
C TYR A 61 11.74 -9.98 -9.76
N ILE A 62 10.84 -9.25 -10.42
CA ILE A 62 11.14 -8.06 -11.23
C ILE A 62 11.25 -6.83 -10.34
N ASP A 63 10.25 -6.59 -9.49
CA ASP A 63 10.15 -5.40 -8.65
C ASP A 63 11.38 -5.26 -7.74
N TYR A 64 11.86 -6.38 -7.17
CA TYR A 64 12.95 -6.40 -6.19
C TYR A 64 14.28 -6.95 -6.74
N ASP A 65 14.45 -6.93 -8.07
CA ASP A 65 15.67 -7.33 -8.79
C ASP A 65 16.26 -8.70 -8.40
N PHE A 66 15.42 -9.71 -8.18
CA PHE A 66 15.89 -11.05 -7.78
C PHE A 66 16.94 -11.59 -8.74
N ALA A 67 16.86 -11.21 -10.01
CA ALA A 67 17.84 -11.54 -11.03
C ALA A 67 19.27 -11.26 -10.57
N ILE A 68 19.58 -10.14 -9.91
CA ILE A 68 20.95 -9.77 -9.53
C ILE A 68 21.35 -10.18 -8.11
N LEU A 69 20.44 -10.78 -7.34
CA LEU A 69 20.68 -11.17 -5.95
C LEU A 69 21.31 -12.56 -5.85
N THR A 70 22.21 -12.72 -4.88
CA THR A 70 22.70 -14.02 -4.42
C THR A 70 21.62 -14.77 -3.65
N LYS A 71 21.80 -16.08 -3.43
CA LYS A 71 20.87 -16.88 -2.62
C LYS A 71 20.68 -16.31 -1.22
N ALA A 72 21.77 -15.96 -0.53
CA ALA A 72 21.71 -15.43 0.83
C ALA A 72 20.95 -14.10 0.89
N GLU A 73 21.15 -13.23 -0.10
CA GLU A 73 20.40 -11.97 -0.23
C GLU A 73 18.91 -12.25 -0.49
N ARG A 74 18.58 -13.11 -1.46
CA ARG A 74 17.18 -13.48 -1.76
C ARG A 74 16.42 -14.03 -0.55
N ASP A 75 17.09 -14.80 0.30
CA ASP A 75 16.48 -15.39 1.49
C ASP A 75 16.04 -14.32 2.53
N THR A 76 16.51 -13.06 2.39
CA THR A 76 16.12 -11.91 3.24
C THR A 76 14.93 -11.11 2.71
N PHE A 77 14.44 -11.36 1.49
CA PHE A 77 13.33 -10.59 0.92
C PHE A 77 11.97 -11.17 1.31
N MET A 78 11.04 -10.27 1.65
CA MET A 78 9.63 -10.59 1.69
C MET A 78 9.08 -10.72 0.27
N THR A 79 8.11 -11.62 0.10
CA THR A 79 7.43 -11.86 -1.17
C THR A 79 5.93 -11.89 -0.96
N HIS A 80 5.16 -11.54 -1.98
CA HIS A 80 3.70 -11.51 -1.89
C HIS A 80 3.11 -12.86 -1.45
N PRO A 81 3.62 -14.03 -1.89
CA PRO A 81 3.17 -15.31 -1.37
C PRO A 81 3.42 -15.49 0.13
N VAL A 82 4.57 -15.06 0.66
CA VAL A 82 4.87 -15.16 2.10
C VAL A 82 4.01 -14.18 2.91
N SER A 83 3.87 -12.94 2.44
CA SER A 83 2.97 -11.94 3.04
C SER A 83 1.53 -12.46 3.12
N ASN A 84 1.01 -13.04 2.03
CA ASN A 84 -0.32 -13.65 2.03
C ASN A 84 -0.42 -14.85 2.99
N GLU A 85 0.61 -15.70 3.10
CA GLU A 85 0.61 -16.79 4.10
C GLU A 85 0.48 -16.26 5.54
N ILE A 86 1.13 -15.13 5.84
CA ILE A 86 1.01 -14.44 7.14
C ILE A 86 -0.42 -13.90 7.31
N SER A 87 -0.95 -13.14 6.36
CA SER A 87 -2.33 -12.62 6.44
C SER A 87 -3.36 -13.74 6.63
N GLN A 88 -3.24 -14.84 5.88
CA GLN A 88 -4.19 -15.96 6.03
C GLN A 88 -4.12 -16.64 7.39
N LYS A 89 -2.96 -16.59 8.05
CA LYS A 89 -2.74 -17.21 9.36
C LYS A 89 -3.19 -16.30 10.51
N TYR A 90 -2.93 -15.00 10.41
CA TYR A 90 -3.03 -14.08 11.54
C TYR A 90 -4.19 -13.08 11.44
N ASP A 91 -4.82 -12.94 10.27
CA ASP A 91 -5.97 -12.07 10.12
C ASP A 91 -7.25 -12.89 10.14
N HIS A 92 -8.01 -12.80 11.22
CA HIS A 92 -9.20 -13.63 11.39
C HIS A 92 -10.27 -13.31 10.32
N PRO A 93 -10.74 -14.30 9.55
CA PRO A 93 -11.67 -14.08 8.43
C PRO A 93 -12.90 -13.23 8.76
N ASP A 94 -13.51 -13.49 9.92
CA ASP A 94 -14.73 -12.79 10.36
C ASP A 94 -14.53 -11.29 10.57
N TYR A 95 -13.29 -10.80 10.68
CA TYR A 95 -12.99 -9.38 10.95
C TYR A 95 -12.43 -8.65 9.73
N ARG A 96 -12.09 -9.36 8.66
CA ARG A 96 -11.50 -8.76 7.44
C ARG A 96 -12.44 -7.80 6.71
N HIS A 97 -13.75 -7.97 6.87
CA HIS A 97 -14.78 -7.10 6.28
C HIS A 97 -14.64 -5.64 6.74
N LEU A 98 -14.25 -5.41 8.01
CA LEU A 98 -13.98 -4.09 8.58
C LEU A 98 -12.84 -3.33 7.86
N PHE A 99 -12.01 -4.03 7.09
CA PHE A 99 -10.90 -3.48 6.32
C PHE A 99 -11.19 -3.46 4.81
N HIS A 100 -12.35 -3.95 4.38
CA HIS A 100 -12.78 -3.99 3.00
C HIS A 100 -13.85 -2.94 2.70
N ASP A 101 -14.83 -2.82 3.58
CA ASP A 101 -15.86 -1.78 3.49
C ASP A 101 -15.33 -0.50 4.15
N LYS A 102 -15.18 0.56 3.35
CA LYS A 102 -14.62 1.84 3.82
C LYS A 102 -15.53 2.57 4.81
N ALA A 103 -16.85 2.35 4.75
CA ALA A 103 -17.77 2.94 5.70
C ALA A 103 -17.70 2.23 7.06
N GLU A 104 -17.63 0.91 7.06
CA GLU A 104 -17.39 0.13 8.30
C GLU A 104 -16.02 0.46 8.89
N PHE A 105 -14.98 0.53 8.05
CA PHE A 105 -13.65 0.96 8.46
C PHE A 105 -13.71 2.34 9.13
N ASN A 106 -14.34 3.32 8.48
CA ASN A 106 -14.44 4.65 9.05
C ASN A 106 -15.20 4.66 10.38
N ALA A 107 -16.29 3.91 10.50
CA ALA A 107 -17.04 3.81 11.74
C ALA A 107 -16.22 3.18 12.89
N VAL A 108 -15.42 2.15 12.60
CA VAL A 108 -14.57 1.47 13.60
C VAL A 108 -13.37 2.32 14.00
N PHE A 109 -12.76 3.03 13.05
CA PHE A 109 -11.53 3.78 13.25
C PHE A 109 -11.74 5.30 13.35
N ASP A 110 -12.98 5.78 13.51
CA ASP A 110 -13.37 7.20 13.48
C ASP A 110 -12.46 8.09 14.33
N ALA A 111 -12.15 7.65 15.54
CA ALA A 111 -11.29 8.35 16.48
C ALA A 111 -9.87 8.64 15.95
N PHE A 112 -9.40 7.89 14.95
CA PHE A 112 -8.09 7.98 14.32
C PHE A 112 -8.11 8.65 12.94
N LEU A 113 -9.29 8.87 12.35
CA LEU A 113 -9.42 9.53 11.05
C LEU A 113 -9.19 11.05 11.13
N LYS A 114 -9.64 11.65 12.25
CA LYS A 114 -9.55 13.09 12.55
C LYS A 114 -10.04 14.00 11.42
N ARG A 115 -11.07 13.56 10.70
CA ARG A 115 -11.71 14.31 9.60
C ARG A 115 -13.20 14.04 9.60
N GLU A 116 -14.00 14.99 9.15
CA GLU A 116 -15.43 14.76 8.98
C GLU A 116 -15.69 13.79 7.81
N TRP A 117 -16.72 12.95 7.95
CA TRP A 117 -17.20 12.10 6.86
C TRP A 117 -18.71 11.88 6.98
N MET A 118 -19.34 11.54 5.85
CA MET A 118 -20.75 11.18 5.80
C MET A 118 -21.04 10.14 4.72
N LEU A 119 -22.18 9.47 4.85
CA LEU A 119 -22.70 8.58 3.81
C LEU A 119 -23.78 9.27 2.99
N ILE A 120 -23.75 9.06 1.68
CA ILE A 120 -24.81 9.44 0.77
C ILE A 120 -25.87 8.34 0.79
N VAL A 121 -27.09 8.74 1.13
CA VAL A 121 -28.27 7.87 1.14
C VAL A 121 -29.41 8.57 0.42
N GLU A 122 -30.45 7.82 0.04
CA GLU A 122 -31.63 8.42 -0.58
C GLU A 122 -32.21 9.55 0.30
N GLY A 123 -32.45 10.72 -0.31
CA GLY A 123 -33.06 11.86 0.36
C GLY A 123 -32.14 12.77 1.18
N ASN A 124 -30.81 12.58 1.18
CA ASN A 124 -29.88 13.42 1.94
C ASN A 124 -29.06 14.45 1.13
N ALA A 125 -29.58 14.88 -0.03
CA ALA A 125 -28.92 15.88 -0.89
C ALA A 125 -28.63 17.21 -0.18
N ALA A 126 -29.51 17.65 0.73
CA ALA A 126 -29.31 18.86 1.52
C ALA A 126 -28.10 18.75 2.47
N GLN A 127 -27.90 17.59 3.11
CA GLN A 127 -26.75 17.33 3.97
C GLN A 127 -25.46 17.26 3.15
N LEU A 128 -25.49 16.61 1.98
CA LEU A 128 -24.35 16.58 1.05
C LEU A 128 -23.94 17.99 0.64
N ARG A 129 -24.92 18.83 0.30
CA ARG A 129 -24.70 20.24 -0.01
C ARG A 129 -24.01 20.97 1.14
N GLU A 130 -24.60 20.94 2.33
CA GLU A 130 -24.07 21.65 3.50
C GLU A 130 -22.62 21.22 3.81
N PHE A 131 -22.37 19.92 3.77
CA PHE A 131 -21.03 19.36 3.97
C PHE A 131 -20.06 19.88 2.91
N THR A 132 -20.44 19.76 1.64
CA THR A 132 -19.54 20.11 0.51
C THR A 132 -19.27 21.60 0.45
N GLU A 133 -20.28 22.46 0.67
CA GLU A 133 -20.12 23.91 0.73
C GLU A 133 -19.24 24.34 1.91
N ARG A 134 -19.38 23.70 3.09
CA ARG A 134 -18.53 23.97 4.26
C ARG A 134 -17.08 23.58 4.03
N GLN A 135 -16.83 22.41 3.44
CA GLN A 135 -15.46 21.92 3.18
C GLN A 135 -14.82 22.57 1.93
N GLY A 136 -15.64 23.04 0.99
CA GLY A 136 -15.22 23.59 -0.29
C GLY A 136 -14.73 22.53 -1.29
N THR A 137 -13.94 21.55 -0.83
CA THR A 137 -13.49 20.39 -1.60
C THR A 137 -13.70 19.12 -0.80
N ILE A 138 -14.21 18.08 -1.45
CA ILE A 138 -14.47 16.77 -0.83
C ILE A 138 -13.80 15.65 -1.60
N VAL A 139 -13.50 14.56 -0.89
CA VAL A 139 -13.13 13.28 -1.49
C VAL A 139 -14.34 12.36 -1.39
N VAL A 140 -14.70 11.71 -2.50
CA VAL A 140 -15.81 10.76 -2.54
C VAL A 140 -15.29 9.40 -2.98
N LYS A 141 -15.72 8.36 -2.28
CA LYS A 141 -15.25 6.99 -2.43
C LYS A 141 -16.40 6.00 -2.63
N GLU A 142 -16.18 5.01 -3.48
CA GLU A 142 -16.95 3.75 -3.42
C GLU A 142 -16.63 3.00 -2.13
N THR A 143 -17.62 2.37 -1.48
CA THR A 143 -17.38 1.64 -0.21
C THR A 143 -16.53 0.39 -0.41
N HIS A 144 -16.67 -0.26 -1.56
CA HIS A 144 -15.92 -1.44 -1.96
C HIS A 144 -14.99 -1.09 -3.11
N GLY A 145 -13.76 -1.60 -3.08
CA GLY A 145 -12.77 -1.37 -4.14
C GLY A 145 -11.34 -1.34 -3.59
N GLN A 146 -10.38 -1.58 -4.48
CA GLN A 146 -8.95 -1.59 -4.18
C GLN A 146 -8.20 -0.63 -5.12
N ALA A 147 -6.98 -0.25 -4.75
CA ALA A 147 -6.06 0.52 -5.60
C ALA A 147 -6.56 1.90 -6.07
N GLY A 148 -7.46 2.54 -5.31
CA GLY A 148 -7.86 3.93 -5.57
C GLY A 148 -8.77 4.15 -6.79
N THR A 149 -9.21 3.10 -7.49
CA THR A 149 -10.00 3.22 -8.73
C THR A 149 -11.41 3.80 -8.57
N GLY A 150 -11.89 3.93 -7.32
CA GLY A 150 -13.18 4.53 -6.98
C GLY A 150 -13.05 5.75 -6.05
N VAL A 151 -11.94 6.49 -6.11
CA VAL A 151 -11.71 7.71 -5.32
C VAL A 151 -11.74 8.93 -6.23
N HIS A 152 -12.53 9.94 -5.87
CA HIS A 152 -12.77 11.13 -6.69
C HIS A 152 -12.70 12.39 -5.85
N ARG A 153 -12.31 13.51 -6.46
CA ARG A 153 -12.27 14.83 -5.83
C ARG A 153 -13.32 15.72 -6.51
N TYR A 154 -14.14 16.38 -5.70
CA TYR A 154 -15.14 17.33 -6.18
C TYR A 154 -14.99 18.67 -5.45
N HIS A 155 -15.28 19.76 -6.16
CA HIS A 155 -15.27 21.11 -5.62
C HIS A 155 -16.71 21.64 -5.55
N ALA A 156 -17.08 22.25 -4.44
CA ALA A 156 -18.41 22.83 -4.24
C ALA A 156 -18.76 23.85 -5.33
N ALA A 157 -17.77 24.62 -5.78
CA ALA A 157 -17.93 25.63 -6.82
C ALA A 157 -18.33 25.06 -8.20
N ASP A 158 -18.08 23.78 -8.44
CA ASP A 158 -18.41 23.10 -9.70
C ASP A 158 -19.82 22.48 -9.68
N VAL A 159 -20.49 22.44 -8.51
CA VAL A 159 -21.82 21.85 -8.36
C VAL A 159 -22.90 22.93 -8.49
N THR A 160 -23.71 22.82 -9.54
CA THR A 160 -24.80 23.77 -9.83
C THR A 160 -26.19 23.23 -9.47
N ASP A 161 -26.35 21.91 -9.45
CA ASP A 161 -27.59 21.20 -9.08
C ASP A 161 -27.25 20.08 -8.09
N TRP A 162 -27.61 20.29 -6.82
CA TRP A 162 -27.28 19.38 -5.73
C TRP A 162 -28.10 18.10 -5.75
N ASP A 163 -29.34 18.13 -6.24
CA ASP A 163 -30.17 16.94 -6.34
C ASP A 163 -29.66 16.05 -7.48
N ALA A 164 -29.27 16.65 -8.62
CA ALA A 164 -28.66 15.92 -9.72
C ALA A 164 -27.29 15.34 -9.34
N PHE A 165 -26.45 16.12 -8.65
CA PHE A 165 -25.15 15.64 -8.17
C PHE A 165 -25.29 14.49 -7.17
N HIS A 166 -26.21 14.60 -6.21
CA HIS A 166 -26.53 13.54 -5.26
C HIS A 166 -26.98 12.25 -5.97
N ALA A 167 -27.91 12.36 -6.93
CA ALA A 167 -28.39 11.23 -7.72
C ALA A 167 -27.26 10.59 -8.57
N GLU A 168 -26.36 11.41 -9.13
CA GLU A 168 -25.20 10.93 -9.87
C GLU A 168 -24.27 10.09 -8.98
N LEU A 169 -23.91 10.60 -7.80
CA LEU A 169 -23.04 9.89 -6.86
C LEU A 169 -23.64 8.54 -6.40
N LEU A 170 -24.95 8.53 -6.10
CA LEU A 170 -25.68 7.29 -5.80
C LEU A 170 -25.63 6.29 -6.96
N SER A 171 -25.85 6.75 -8.20
CA SER A 171 -25.82 5.88 -9.39
C SER A 171 -24.44 5.23 -9.61
N LYS A 172 -23.37 5.95 -9.25
CA LYS A 172 -21.98 5.48 -9.31
C LYS A 172 -21.54 4.70 -8.09
N LYS A 173 -22.40 4.55 -7.07
CA LYS A 173 -22.07 3.95 -5.77
C LYS A 173 -20.94 4.67 -5.01
N GLN A 174 -20.73 5.94 -5.32
CA GLN A 174 -19.77 6.82 -4.67
C GLN A 174 -20.42 7.40 -3.43
N VAL A 175 -20.54 6.60 -2.38
CA VAL A 175 -21.41 6.92 -1.23
C VAL A 175 -20.68 7.36 0.02
N LEU A 176 -19.36 7.21 0.10
CA LEU A 176 -18.58 7.70 1.24
C LEU A 176 -17.95 9.05 0.90
N VAL A 177 -18.33 10.09 1.62
CA VAL A 177 -17.80 11.46 1.47
C VAL A 177 -16.92 11.78 2.64
N GLU A 178 -15.74 12.34 2.38
CA GLU A 178 -14.75 12.69 3.40
C GLU A 178 -14.20 14.10 3.16
N GLU A 179 -13.90 14.79 4.25
CA GLU A 179 -13.07 15.99 4.25
C GLU A 179 -11.66 15.69 3.71
N VAL A 180 -11.09 16.65 2.98
CA VAL A 180 -9.72 16.54 2.47
C VAL A 180 -8.71 16.66 3.62
N ILE A 181 -7.85 15.64 3.77
CA ILE A 181 -6.80 15.66 4.79
C ILE A 181 -5.79 16.77 4.50
N ARG A 182 -5.55 17.62 5.49
CA ARG A 182 -4.44 18.58 5.50
C ARG A 182 -3.15 17.92 5.99
N GLN A 183 -2.29 17.52 5.06
CA GLN A 183 -0.99 16.93 5.39
C GLN A 183 0.04 17.95 5.91
N HIS A 184 1.05 17.46 6.62
CA HIS A 184 2.17 18.24 7.14
C HIS A 184 2.95 18.96 6.03
N ALA A 185 3.60 20.08 6.36
CA ALA A 185 4.33 20.92 5.41
C ALA A 185 5.42 20.13 4.64
N ASP A 186 6.12 19.22 5.30
CA ASP A 186 7.17 18.39 4.67
C ASP A 186 6.62 17.44 3.60
N LEU A 187 5.43 16.86 3.81
CA LEU A 187 4.74 16.05 2.79
C LEU A 187 4.25 16.95 1.64
N ALA A 188 3.70 18.11 1.97
CA ALA A 188 3.23 19.08 0.99
C ALA A 188 4.37 19.69 0.15
N ALA A 189 5.60 19.77 0.68
CA ALA A 189 6.77 20.22 -0.06
C ALA A 189 7.12 19.26 -1.21
N VAL A 190 6.82 17.97 -1.08
CA VAL A 190 7.02 16.99 -2.15
C VAL A 190 5.87 17.07 -3.17
N CYS A 191 4.62 16.97 -2.71
CA CYS A 191 3.46 17.07 -3.61
C CYS A 191 2.22 17.62 -2.86
N PRO A 192 1.87 18.90 -3.01
CA PRO A 192 0.74 19.49 -2.27
C PRO A 192 -0.62 19.13 -2.88
N GLY A 193 -0.66 18.72 -4.15
CA GLY A 193 -1.91 18.44 -4.88
C GLY A 193 -2.51 17.05 -4.62
N THR A 194 -1.79 16.19 -3.90
CA THR A 194 -2.20 14.84 -3.50
C THR A 194 -1.88 14.62 -2.03
N VAL A 195 -2.72 13.88 -1.32
CA VAL A 195 -2.40 13.42 0.02
C VAL A 195 -1.38 12.27 -0.09
N ASN A 196 -0.17 12.49 0.41
CA ASN A 196 0.95 11.55 0.34
C ASN A 196 0.95 10.69 1.60
N THR A 197 0.63 9.42 1.44
CA THR A 197 0.48 8.48 2.55
C THR A 197 1.77 7.67 2.75
N THR A 198 2.07 7.36 4.00
CA THR A 198 3.10 6.38 4.38
C THR A 198 2.43 5.02 4.54
N ARG A 199 2.82 4.04 3.73
CA ARG A 199 2.47 2.64 3.95
C ARG A 199 3.34 2.08 5.05
N ILE A 200 2.73 1.69 6.17
CA ILE A 200 3.39 1.07 7.32
C ILE A 200 2.85 -0.35 7.45
N THR A 201 3.67 -1.33 7.10
CA THR A 201 3.34 -2.73 7.31
C THR A 201 3.70 -3.10 8.74
N ALA A 202 2.73 -3.57 9.53
CA ALA A 202 2.92 -3.84 10.94
C ALA A 202 2.27 -5.17 11.37
N PHE A 203 2.78 -5.74 12.47
CA PHE A 203 2.23 -6.92 13.11
C PHE A 203 1.96 -6.67 14.60
N PHE A 204 0.73 -6.87 15.05
CA PHE A 204 0.35 -6.81 16.46
C PHE A 204 0.44 -8.19 17.10
N ASP A 205 1.32 -8.37 18.09
CA ASP A 205 1.55 -9.68 18.72
C ASP A 205 0.58 -10.01 19.87
N GLY A 206 -0.34 -9.10 20.18
CA GLY A 206 -1.25 -9.17 21.33
C GLY A 206 -0.85 -8.25 22.48
N GLU A 207 0.40 -7.81 22.54
CA GLU A 207 0.93 -6.90 23.55
C GLU A 207 1.46 -5.60 22.94
N LYS A 208 2.20 -5.68 21.82
CA LYS A 208 2.85 -4.58 21.13
C LYS A 208 2.77 -4.74 19.61
N THR A 209 2.75 -3.61 18.94
CA THR A 209 2.82 -3.53 17.48
C THR A 209 4.26 -3.41 17.01
N HIS A 210 4.63 -4.30 16.08
CA HIS A 210 5.93 -4.34 15.43
C HIS A 210 5.79 -3.75 14.03
N ILE A 211 6.36 -2.57 13.78
CA ILE A 211 6.54 -2.08 12.42
C ILE A 211 7.54 -3.01 11.72
N LEU A 212 7.23 -3.44 10.50
CA LEU A 212 8.00 -4.42 9.74
C LEU A 212 8.64 -3.84 8.47
N ALA A 213 7.95 -2.90 7.82
CA ALA A 213 8.45 -2.15 6.68
C ALA A 213 7.69 -0.83 6.55
N MET A 214 8.35 0.19 6.02
CA MET A 214 7.74 1.50 5.75
C MET A 214 8.09 1.97 4.35
N ALA A 215 7.11 2.50 3.63
CA ALA A 215 7.30 3.13 2.33
C ALA A 215 6.51 4.44 2.29
N GLN A 216 7.18 5.53 1.94
CA GLN A 216 6.51 6.79 1.64
C GLN A 216 6.05 6.77 0.19
N LYS A 217 4.74 6.91 -0.03
CA LYS A 217 4.19 7.10 -1.37
C LYS A 217 4.08 8.59 -1.68
N PHE A 218 4.28 8.94 -2.94
CA PHE A 218 4.16 10.30 -3.46
C PHE A 218 3.19 10.35 -4.63
N GLY A 219 2.25 11.30 -4.57
CA GLY A 219 1.29 11.52 -5.64
C GLY A 219 1.80 12.46 -6.74
N ARG A 220 0.94 12.79 -7.70
CA ARG A 220 1.27 13.61 -8.89
C ARG A 220 0.26 14.73 -9.15
N GLY A 221 -0.34 15.27 -8.07
CA GLY A 221 -1.42 16.26 -8.14
C GLY A 221 -2.84 15.68 -8.36
N ALA A 222 -2.93 14.37 -8.53
CA ALA A 222 -4.18 13.62 -8.61
C ALA A 222 -4.83 13.40 -7.23
N VAL A 223 -6.01 12.80 -7.20
CA VAL A 223 -6.74 12.52 -5.96
C VAL A 223 -6.06 11.48 -5.06
N SER A 224 -5.19 10.64 -5.61
CA SER A 224 -4.53 9.54 -4.90
C SER A 224 -3.06 9.43 -5.29
N ASP A 225 -2.24 8.97 -4.33
CA ASP A 225 -0.82 8.68 -4.50
C ASP A 225 -0.54 7.27 -5.06
N GLN A 226 -1.59 6.57 -5.47
CA GLN A 226 -1.47 5.25 -6.09
C GLN A 226 -0.84 5.34 -7.48
N MET A 227 -0.17 4.27 -7.88
CA MET A 227 0.53 4.18 -9.17
C MET A 227 -0.39 4.37 -10.38
N SER A 228 -1.67 3.99 -10.30
CA SER A 228 -2.65 4.25 -11.36
C SER A 228 -2.85 5.74 -11.66
N PHE A 229 -2.48 6.62 -10.72
CA PHE A 229 -2.48 8.07 -10.86
C PHE A 229 -1.07 8.64 -11.09
N GLY A 230 -0.11 7.78 -11.45
CA GLY A 230 1.30 8.12 -11.65
C GLY A 230 2.11 8.22 -10.36
N GLY A 231 1.54 7.85 -9.21
CA GLY A 231 2.27 7.84 -7.95
C GLY A 231 3.37 6.78 -7.90
N PHE A 232 4.33 6.99 -7.02
CA PHE A 232 5.47 6.10 -6.80
C PHE A 232 5.86 6.12 -5.32
N TYR A 233 6.82 5.31 -4.90
CA TYR A 233 7.25 5.30 -3.50
C TYR A 233 8.76 5.25 -3.33
N THR A 234 9.22 5.60 -2.14
CA THR A 234 10.55 5.25 -1.64
C THR A 234 10.42 4.44 -0.36
N MET A 235 11.36 3.53 -0.11
CA MET A 235 11.44 2.84 1.18
C MET A 235 11.97 3.80 2.24
N LEU A 236 11.49 3.66 3.46
CA LEU A 236 11.99 4.39 4.61
C LEU A 236 12.81 3.46 5.51
N ASP A 237 13.87 3.99 6.09
CA ASP A 237 14.57 3.34 7.19
C ASP A 237 13.71 3.34 8.47
N GLU A 238 14.24 2.80 9.56
CA GLU A 238 13.49 2.75 10.81
C GLU A 238 13.17 4.11 11.40
N ASN A 239 13.92 5.17 11.06
CA ASN A 239 13.75 6.54 11.56
C ASN A 239 12.91 7.41 10.61
N GLY A 240 12.37 6.83 9.53
CA GLY A 240 11.52 7.53 8.57
C GLY A 240 12.29 8.30 7.49
N HIS A 241 13.61 8.07 7.35
CA HIS A 241 14.40 8.68 6.28
C HIS A 241 14.31 7.84 5.01
N SER A 242 14.22 8.50 3.86
CA SER A 242 14.25 7.84 2.56
C SER A 242 15.58 7.11 2.35
N VAL A 243 15.53 5.86 1.89
CA VAL A 243 16.75 5.06 1.65
C VAL A 243 17.29 5.20 0.21
N GLY A 244 16.71 6.11 -0.59
CA GLY A 244 17.19 6.37 -1.95
C GLY A 244 16.16 7.08 -2.84
N SER A 245 16.31 6.87 -4.15
CA SER A 245 15.36 7.38 -5.15
C SER A 245 14.01 6.67 -5.04
N GLY A 246 12.95 7.34 -5.50
CA GLY A 246 11.64 6.72 -5.65
C GLY A 246 11.57 5.78 -6.84
N TYR A 247 10.67 4.80 -6.81
CA TYR A 247 10.44 3.87 -7.92
C TYR A 247 9.01 3.31 -7.90
N ASP A 248 8.61 2.74 -9.04
CA ASP A 248 7.32 2.06 -9.22
C ASP A 248 7.51 0.61 -9.74
N SER A 249 6.41 -0.12 -9.90
CA SER A 249 6.43 -1.50 -10.41
C SER A 249 6.56 -1.60 -11.94
N HIS A 250 6.79 -0.48 -12.63
CA HIS A 250 7.05 -0.42 -14.08
C HIS A 250 8.51 -0.08 -14.38
N GLY A 251 9.37 -0.07 -13.35
CA GLY A 251 10.80 0.16 -13.48
C GLY A 251 11.18 1.63 -13.65
N HIS A 252 10.24 2.57 -13.46
CA HIS A 252 10.59 3.98 -13.42
C HIS A 252 11.33 4.31 -12.13
N VAL A 253 12.35 5.18 -12.24
CA VAL A 253 13.16 5.63 -11.12
C VAL A 253 13.12 7.16 -11.07
N HIS A 254 12.85 7.69 -9.88
CA HIS A 254 12.63 9.10 -9.61
C HIS A 254 13.65 9.59 -8.58
N VAL A 255 14.76 10.14 -9.07
CA VAL A 255 15.75 10.81 -8.21
C VAL A 255 15.14 12.05 -7.55
N THR A 256 14.34 12.78 -8.32
CA THR A 256 13.53 13.92 -7.86
C THR A 256 12.05 13.67 -8.16
N HIS A 257 11.17 14.29 -7.37
CA HIS A 257 9.74 14.30 -7.65
C HIS A 257 9.48 15.03 -8.98
N PRO A 258 8.82 14.41 -9.98
CA PRO A 258 8.82 15.00 -11.32
C PRO A 258 8.03 16.31 -11.47
N ASP A 259 7.15 16.69 -10.53
CA ASP A 259 6.41 17.97 -10.60
C ASP A 259 7.03 19.08 -9.75
N SER A 260 7.61 18.74 -8.60
CA SER A 260 8.13 19.72 -7.64
C SER A 260 9.65 19.84 -7.66
N GLY A 261 10.34 18.88 -8.28
CA GLY A 261 11.80 18.79 -8.27
C GLY A 261 12.40 18.38 -6.92
N PHE A 262 11.57 18.04 -5.92
CA PHE A 262 12.03 17.66 -4.58
C PHE A 262 12.96 16.42 -4.65
N PRO A 263 14.18 16.45 -4.09
CA PRO A 263 15.06 15.28 -4.08
C PRO A 263 14.51 14.18 -3.18
N ILE A 264 14.15 13.02 -3.73
CA ILE A 264 13.45 11.96 -2.98
C ILE A 264 14.32 11.36 -1.88
N ALA A 265 15.63 11.31 -2.08
CA ALA A 265 16.57 10.84 -1.07
C ALA A 265 16.64 11.76 0.16
N ASP A 266 16.25 13.04 0.03
CA ASP A 266 16.28 14.00 1.14
C ASP A 266 14.99 13.95 1.99
N PHE A 267 14.02 13.11 1.62
CA PHE A 267 12.76 13.02 2.34
C PHE A 267 12.95 12.43 3.75
N GLN A 268 12.32 13.08 4.73
CA GLN A 268 12.20 12.64 6.11
C GLN A 268 10.72 12.66 6.48
N LEU A 269 10.19 11.54 6.97
CA LEU A 269 8.85 11.49 7.55
C LEU A 269 8.84 12.30 8.85
N PRO A 270 8.02 13.36 8.98
CA PRO A 270 7.88 14.11 10.24
C PRO A 270 7.23 13.25 11.33
N MET A 271 7.48 13.62 12.59
CA MET A 271 6.80 13.06 13.78
C MET A 271 6.89 11.53 13.88
N MET A 272 8.06 10.96 13.60
CA MET A 272 8.25 9.51 13.54
C MET A 272 7.91 8.80 14.86
N ASP A 273 8.19 9.41 16.01
CA ASP A 273 7.86 8.81 17.31
C ASP A 273 6.34 8.76 17.52
N GLU A 274 5.63 9.84 17.19
CA GLU A 274 4.18 9.89 17.22
C GLU A 274 3.55 8.91 16.22
N VAL A 275 4.15 8.72 15.05
CA VAL A 275 3.72 7.71 14.07
C VAL A 275 3.83 6.30 14.66
N ARG A 276 4.90 5.97 15.40
CA ARG A 276 5.04 4.66 16.04
C ARG A 276 3.94 4.43 17.08
N ASP A 277 3.73 5.42 17.95
CA ASP A 277 2.71 5.35 19.00
C ASP A 277 1.30 5.25 18.39
N PHE A 278 1.05 6.00 17.31
CA PHE A 278 -0.21 5.98 16.59
C PHE A 278 -0.50 4.60 15.97
N VAL A 279 0.47 4.00 15.28
CA VAL A 279 0.30 2.67 14.67
C VAL A 279 0.06 1.62 15.75
N ASP A 280 0.70 1.73 16.92
CA ASP A 280 0.45 0.81 18.03
C ASP A 280 -0.98 0.94 18.59
N GLN A 281 -1.51 2.16 18.69
CA GLN A 281 -2.89 2.38 19.12
C GLN A 281 -3.91 1.85 18.10
N VAL A 282 -3.69 2.15 16.81
CA VAL A 282 -4.60 1.74 15.73
C VAL A 282 -4.66 0.21 15.62
N ALA A 283 -3.53 -0.49 15.72
CA ALA A 283 -3.50 -1.94 15.59
C ALA A 283 -4.25 -2.69 16.71
N ARG A 284 -4.52 -2.03 17.84
CA ARG A 284 -5.28 -2.59 18.97
C ARG A 284 -6.79 -2.49 18.82
N VAL A 285 -7.29 -1.73 17.83
CA VAL A 285 -8.74 -1.52 17.65
C VAL A 285 -9.43 -2.81 17.19
N VAL A 286 -8.81 -3.54 16.25
CA VAL A 286 -9.29 -4.84 15.76
C VAL A 286 -8.18 -5.88 15.94
N PRO A 287 -7.90 -6.33 17.17
CA PRO A 287 -6.74 -7.17 17.48
C PRO A 287 -6.82 -8.58 16.84
N GLN A 288 -7.97 -8.95 16.27
CA GLN A 288 -8.16 -10.18 15.50
C GLN A 288 -7.57 -10.10 14.09
N VAL A 289 -7.22 -8.90 13.61
CA VAL A 289 -6.51 -8.66 12.35
C VAL A 289 -5.12 -8.14 12.69
N GLN A 290 -4.16 -9.04 12.80
CA GLN A 290 -2.87 -8.74 13.41
C GLN A 290 -1.83 -8.22 12.41
N TYR A 291 -1.92 -8.58 11.13
CA TYR A 291 -0.94 -8.21 10.11
C TYR A 291 -1.57 -7.25 9.09
N VAL A 292 -1.20 -5.97 9.17
CA VAL A 292 -1.89 -4.92 8.41
C VAL A 292 -0.89 -3.97 7.74
N GLY A 293 -1.18 -3.62 6.49
CA GLY A 293 -0.60 -2.46 5.81
C GLY A 293 -1.44 -1.22 6.06
N TRP A 294 -1.01 -0.37 7.00
CA TRP A 294 -1.66 0.89 7.34
C TRP A 294 -1.20 2.00 6.41
N ASP A 295 -2.13 2.76 5.82
CA ASP A 295 -1.79 4.01 5.15
C ASP A 295 -2.09 5.17 6.10
N VAL A 296 -1.01 5.85 6.50
CA VAL A 296 -1.02 6.94 7.48
C VAL A 296 -0.61 8.24 6.80
N VAL A 297 -1.16 9.37 7.24
CA VAL A 297 -0.71 10.70 6.82
C VAL A 297 -0.34 11.48 8.07
N VAL A 298 0.83 12.09 8.07
CA VAL A 298 1.20 13.03 9.12
C VAL A 298 0.58 14.39 8.80
N THR A 299 -0.20 14.94 9.72
CA THR A 299 -0.79 16.28 9.65
C THR A 299 -0.01 17.25 10.55
N PRO A 300 -0.27 18.56 10.51
CA PRO A 300 0.32 19.50 11.47
C PRO A 300 0.04 19.15 12.95
N ASP A 301 -1.05 18.41 13.22
CA ASP A 301 -1.51 18.09 14.58
C ASP A 301 -1.21 16.63 14.97
N GLY A 302 -0.51 15.88 14.12
CA GLY A 302 -0.15 14.47 14.33
C GLY A 302 -0.61 13.53 13.22
N PRO A 303 -0.26 12.23 13.32
CA PRO A 303 -0.66 11.22 12.35
C PRO A 303 -2.17 10.95 12.37
N VAL A 304 -2.73 10.71 11.19
CA VAL A 304 -4.12 10.31 10.96
C VAL A 304 -4.19 9.10 10.04
N LEU A 305 -5.24 8.30 10.19
CA LEU A 305 -5.43 7.06 9.46
C LEU A 305 -6.23 7.30 8.17
N VAL A 306 -5.75 6.77 7.05
CA VAL A 306 -6.44 6.84 5.76
C VAL A 306 -7.14 5.52 5.43
N GLU A 307 -6.41 4.41 5.49
CA GLU A 307 -6.92 3.06 5.25
C GLU A 307 -6.07 2.01 5.97
N GLY A 308 -6.64 0.81 6.14
CA GLY A 308 -5.93 -0.38 6.62
C GLY A 308 -6.13 -1.55 5.68
N ASN A 309 -5.05 -2.27 5.37
CA ASN A 309 -5.05 -3.38 4.42
C ASN A 309 -4.64 -4.70 5.11
N TRP A 310 -5.59 -5.58 5.43
CA TRP A 310 -5.29 -6.90 6.04
C TRP A 310 -4.48 -7.80 5.08
N GLY A 311 -4.73 -7.71 3.77
CA GLY A 311 -3.82 -8.22 2.76
C GLY A 311 -2.67 -7.22 2.56
N ALA A 312 -1.77 -7.09 3.53
CA ALA A 312 -0.82 -5.98 3.63
C ALA A 312 0.02 -5.73 2.36
N GLY A 313 0.22 -6.78 1.56
CA GLY A 313 1.06 -6.74 0.36
C GLY A 313 2.54 -6.74 0.74
N VAL A 314 3.39 -6.29 -0.17
CA VAL A 314 4.83 -6.17 0.08
C VAL A 314 5.35 -4.86 -0.49
N TYR A 315 6.13 -4.17 0.33
CA TYR A 315 7.03 -3.10 -0.07
C TYR A 315 8.43 -3.52 0.35
N GLU A 316 9.34 -3.56 -0.61
CA GLU A 316 10.71 -4.04 -0.42
C GLU A 316 11.68 -3.18 -1.23
N ASN A 317 12.95 -3.23 -0.84
CA ASN A 317 14.00 -2.50 -1.54
C ASN A 317 14.13 -3.00 -2.99
N LYS A 318 14.40 -2.07 -3.91
CA LYS A 318 14.90 -2.38 -5.26
C LYS A 318 16.42 -2.21 -5.29
N PRO A 319 17.22 -3.29 -5.30
CA PRO A 319 18.67 -3.23 -5.19
C PRO A 319 19.36 -2.36 -6.24
N SER A 320 18.85 -2.31 -7.47
CA SER A 320 19.41 -1.48 -8.54
C SER A 320 19.19 0.02 -8.32
N VAL A 321 18.25 0.39 -7.45
CA VAL A 321 17.87 1.79 -7.17
C VAL A 321 18.47 2.27 -5.85
N THR A 322 18.31 1.48 -4.81
CA THR A 322 18.72 1.84 -3.43
C THR A 322 20.15 1.41 -3.11
N GLY A 323 20.72 0.47 -3.87
CA GLY A 323 21.97 -0.21 -3.51
C GLY A 323 21.82 -1.19 -2.34
N ILE A 324 20.66 -1.25 -1.69
CA ILE A 324 20.39 -2.16 -0.57
C ILE A 324 20.02 -3.52 -1.14
N ARG A 325 20.85 -4.52 -0.83
CA ARG A 325 20.75 -5.88 -1.38
C ARG A 325 20.09 -6.88 -0.43
N THR A 326 19.53 -6.39 0.67
CA THR A 326 18.83 -7.17 1.69
C THR A 326 17.41 -6.66 1.88
N GLY A 327 16.48 -7.56 2.12
CA GLY A 327 15.10 -7.23 2.40
C GLY A 327 14.75 -7.23 3.89
N HIS A 328 13.45 -7.10 4.16
CA HIS A 328 12.88 -6.93 5.48
C HIS A 328 12.50 -8.25 6.17
N LYS A 329 12.53 -9.40 5.47
CA LYS A 329 12.06 -10.69 6.04
C LYS A 329 12.69 -11.06 7.38
N PRO A 330 13.99 -10.82 7.68
CA PRO A 330 14.52 -11.09 9.01
C PRO A 330 13.77 -10.37 10.13
N ARG A 331 13.27 -9.15 9.89
CA ARG A 331 12.45 -8.39 10.83
C ARG A 331 11.08 -9.02 11.04
N TYR A 332 10.47 -9.54 9.98
CA TYR A 332 9.23 -10.32 10.06
C TYR A 332 9.43 -11.58 10.89
N GLN A 333 10.53 -12.30 10.68
CA GLN A 333 10.85 -13.51 11.45
C GLN A 333 11.08 -13.22 12.92
N ALA A 334 11.76 -12.10 13.24
CA ALA A 334 11.97 -11.67 14.62
C ALA A 334 10.66 -11.33 15.35
N ALA A 335 9.70 -10.70 14.66
CA ALA A 335 8.42 -10.31 15.25
C ALA A 335 7.39 -11.45 15.30
N ILE A 336 7.35 -12.31 14.28
CA ILE A 336 6.26 -13.27 14.06
C ILE A 336 6.68 -14.73 14.38
N GLY A 337 7.97 -15.05 14.25
CA GLY A 337 8.53 -16.37 14.59
C GLY A 337 8.25 -17.49 13.59
N PHE A 338 8.68 -17.34 12.32
CA PHE A 338 8.53 -18.38 11.27
C PHE A 338 9.79 -18.68 10.46
#